data_AF-A0A1C7M372-F1
#
_entry.id   AF-A0A1C7M372-F1
#
_cell.length_a   1.000
_cell.length_b   1.000
_cell.length_c   1.000
_cell.angle_alpha   90.00
_cell.angle_beta   90.00
_cell.angle_gamma   90.00
#
_symmetry.space_group_name_H-M   'P 1'
#
loop_
_entity.id
_entity.type
_entity.pdbx_description
1 polymer ?
#
loop_
_entity_poly.entity_id
_entity_poly.type
_entity_poly.pdbx_seq_one_letter_code
_entity_poly.pdbx_strand_id
1 'polypeptide(L)'
;MISAKHSQIPTAGPGQNLGHGVVASESDAVDSSGWRVSRVDADRKINKSTIMKQYKLKPDQFADLKFNVEWSTREGPNGKPIPYRTYYYMEQEVEHRAWKLHGGPEAFDAYIDKLRSRRRIRPFLQPDSIASGTSAALDGAVAEDPWALSPALTRMKRKFPIWLWLRCNEALSGDEYSTAEAREGALKTALKQLGSYPPRPASSLPPSESVDALRSLLAAAPRRSDTYDVDCFENNVTGQLYYDWNVGYLERVLHALIDIMQQHGVDDQGWKIARWEVYDRSVKCLGGITLRRSNDETCWDDRREALVGESAQVTQI
;
A
#
# COMPACT_ATOMS: atom_id res chain seq x y z
N MET A 1 36.60 31.85 38.96
CA MET A 1 37.56 31.11 38.11
C MET A 1 36.99 29.73 37.84
N ILE A 2 36.30 29.55 36.72
CA ILE A 2 35.70 28.26 36.34
C ILE A 2 36.42 27.81 35.07
N SER A 3 37.19 26.72 35.21
CA SER A 3 38.09 26.20 34.19
C SER A 3 37.29 25.40 33.15
N ALA A 4 37.25 25.90 31.92
CA ALA A 4 36.64 25.21 30.78
C ALA A 4 37.52 24.04 30.33
N LYS A 5 37.00 22.82 30.42
CA LYS A 5 37.63 21.62 29.84
C LYS A 5 37.28 21.57 28.34
N HIS A 6 38.27 21.85 27.50
CA HIS A 6 38.25 21.55 26.07
C HIS A 6 38.30 20.03 25.87
N SER A 7 37.22 19.44 25.35
CA SER A 7 37.18 18.05 24.89
C SER A 7 37.70 17.99 23.45
N GLN A 8 38.88 17.39 23.27
CA GLN A 8 39.43 17.08 21.95
C GLN A 8 38.73 15.83 21.40
N ILE A 9 38.23 15.94 20.17
CA ILE A 9 37.64 14.84 19.40
C ILE A 9 38.79 14.04 18.77
N PRO A 10 38.87 12.70 18.93
CA PRO A 10 39.92 11.90 18.33
C PRO A 10 39.73 11.76 16.82
N THR A 11 40.76 12.13 16.07
CA THR A 11 40.88 11.94 14.63
C THR A 11 41.27 10.48 14.35
N ALA A 12 40.40 9.72 13.70
CA ALA A 12 40.67 8.34 13.31
C ALA A 12 41.69 8.29 12.16
N GLY A 13 42.78 7.56 12.37
CA GLY A 13 43.83 7.33 11.36
C GLY A 13 43.39 6.32 10.28
N PRO A 14 44.00 6.37 9.08
CA PRO A 14 43.68 5.48 7.97
C PRO A 14 44.26 4.07 8.22
N GLY A 15 43.39 3.09 8.41
CA GLY A 15 43.75 1.68 8.45
C GLY A 15 44.10 1.16 7.06
N GLN A 16 45.33 0.70 6.91
CA GLN A 16 45.83 -0.03 5.74
C GLN A 16 45.13 -1.39 5.67
N ASN A 17 44.43 -1.65 4.57
CA ASN A 17 43.79 -2.95 4.31
C ASN A 17 44.59 -3.71 3.26
N LEU A 18 45.10 -4.88 3.65
CA LEU A 18 45.93 -5.76 2.83
C LEU A 18 45.06 -6.47 1.77
N GLY A 19 45.54 -6.42 0.54
CA GLY A 19 44.82 -6.86 -0.65
C GLY A 19 44.62 -8.37 -0.76
N HIS A 20 43.45 -8.73 -1.27
CA HIS A 20 43.25 -9.91 -2.11
C HIS A 20 42.72 -9.39 -3.45
N GLY A 21 43.63 -9.26 -4.42
CA GLY A 21 43.34 -8.82 -5.76
C GLY A 21 42.61 -9.91 -6.55
N VAL A 22 41.29 -9.78 -6.63
CA VAL A 22 40.54 -10.29 -7.78
C VAL A 22 40.67 -9.22 -8.85
N VAL A 23 41.43 -9.54 -9.90
CA VAL A 23 41.60 -8.70 -11.08
C VAL A 23 40.23 -8.48 -11.69
N ALA A 24 39.64 -7.31 -11.46
CA ALA A 24 38.43 -6.88 -12.12
C ALA A 24 38.79 -6.60 -13.58
N SER A 25 38.38 -7.51 -14.47
CA SER A 25 38.43 -7.33 -15.91
C SER A 25 37.83 -5.98 -16.28
N GLU A 26 38.54 -5.23 -17.13
CA GLU A 26 38.05 -4.01 -17.76
C GLU A 26 36.64 -4.25 -18.29
N SER A 27 35.71 -3.48 -17.74
CA SER A 27 34.29 -3.57 -18.05
C SER A 27 34.08 -3.25 -19.52
N ASP A 28 33.62 -4.24 -20.28
CA ASP A 28 32.93 -4.02 -21.55
C ASP A 28 31.91 -2.89 -21.32
N ALA A 29 32.09 -1.78 -22.03
CA ALA A 29 31.17 -0.68 -22.00
C ALA A 29 29.85 -1.18 -22.60
N VAL A 30 28.95 -1.68 -21.76
CA VAL A 30 27.61 -2.11 -22.17
C VAL A 30 26.95 -0.90 -22.83
N ASP A 31 26.71 -1.02 -24.13
CA ASP A 31 26.09 0.02 -24.93
C ASP A 31 24.67 0.29 -24.41
N SER A 32 24.49 1.45 -23.79
CA SER A 32 23.21 1.86 -23.22
C SER A 32 22.24 2.41 -24.26
N SER A 33 22.66 2.56 -25.53
CA SER A 33 21.82 3.14 -26.59
C SER A 33 20.60 2.27 -26.93
N GLY A 34 20.68 0.96 -26.70
CA GLY A 34 19.59 0.01 -26.94
C GLY A 34 18.64 -0.20 -25.76
N TRP A 35 18.86 0.47 -24.62
CA TRP A 35 18.02 0.26 -23.43
C TRP A 35 16.66 0.95 -23.59
N ARG A 36 15.62 0.29 -23.07
CA ARG A 36 14.27 0.88 -23.02
C ARG A 36 14.26 2.17 -22.22
N VAL A 37 13.37 3.10 -22.60
CA VAL A 37 13.13 4.32 -21.82
C VAL A 37 12.62 3.95 -20.43
N SER A 38 13.18 4.59 -19.40
CA SER A 38 12.74 4.43 -18.03
C SER A 38 11.25 4.77 -17.88
N ARG A 39 10.54 3.96 -17.09
CA ARG A 39 9.13 4.20 -16.73
C ARG A 39 8.98 5.07 -15.49
N VAL A 40 10.08 5.33 -14.80
CA VAL A 40 10.12 6.16 -13.60
C VAL A 40 10.08 7.62 -14.04
N ASP A 41 9.24 8.41 -13.36
CA ASP A 41 9.17 9.85 -13.56
C ASP A 41 10.53 10.51 -13.29
N ALA A 42 10.95 11.43 -14.16
CA ALA A 42 12.26 12.07 -14.12
C ALA A 42 12.48 12.85 -12.81
N ASP A 43 11.43 13.35 -12.17
CA ASP A 43 11.54 14.13 -10.93
C ASP A 43 11.38 13.28 -9.65
N ARG A 44 11.17 11.97 -9.79
CA ARG A 44 10.92 11.08 -8.66
C ARG A 44 12.21 10.81 -7.87
N LYS A 45 12.16 11.11 -6.58
CA LYS A 45 13.26 10.88 -5.63
C LYS A 45 13.03 9.66 -4.76
N ILE A 46 14.09 8.90 -4.49
CA ILE A 46 14.07 7.70 -3.66
C ILE A 46 15.17 7.74 -2.59
N ASN A 47 14.90 7.20 -1.40
CA ASN A 47 15.88 7.17 -0.32
C ASN A 47 16.79 5.92 -0.37
N LYS A 48 17.95 5.99 0.28
CA LYS A 48 18.94 4.90 0.37
C LYS A 48 18.34 3.53 0.73
N SER A 49 17.45 3.50 1.73
CA SER A 49 16.84 2.25 2.20
C SER A 49 15.95 1.61 1.13
N THR A 50 15.21 2.43 0.37
CA THR A 50 14.34 1.96 -0.71
C THR A 50 15.17 1.47 -1.90
N ILE A 51 16.28 2.13 -2.25
CA ILE A 51 17.23 1.66 -3.29
C ILE A 51 17.70 0.23 -2.98
N MET A 52 18.18 0.00 -1.76
CA MET A 52 18.67 -1.32 -1.33
C MET A 52 17.56 -2.38 -1.33
N LYS A 53 16.31 -1.98 -1.00
CA LYS A 53 15.18 -2.89 -0.93
C LYS A 53 14.61 -3.24 -2.31
N GLN A 54 14.40 -2.25 -3.18
CA GLN A 54 13.73 -2.42 -4.47
C GLN A 54 14.71 -2.79 -5.58
N TYR A 55 15.80 -2.06 -5.73
CA TYR A 55 16.79 -2.25 -6.80
C TYR A 55 17.91 -3.23 -6.42
N LYS A 56 17.96 -3.66 -5.15
CA LYS A 56 18.95 -4.62 -4.62
C LYS A 56 20.41 -4.19 -4.80
N LEU A 57 20.64 -2.88 -4.92
CA LEU A 57 21.97 -2.32 -4.97
C LEU A 57 22.59 -2.23 -3.56
N LYS A 58 23.89 -2.51 -3.48
CA LYS A 58 24.72 -2.26 -2.30
C LYS A 58 25.18 -0.80 -2.29
N PRO A 59 25.43 -0.19 -1.11
CA PRO A 59 25.87 1.21 -1.01
C PRO A 59 27.01 1.60 -1.95
N ASP A 60 28.01 0.71 -2.11
CA ASP A 60 29.18 0.98 -2.96
C ASP A 60 28.84 1.04 -4.46
N GLN A 61 27.73 0.42 -4.86
CA GLN A 61 27.30 0.35 -6.27
C GLN A 61 26.58 1.62 -6.74
N PHE A 62 26.23 2.52 -5.83
CA PHE A 62 25.59 3.81 -6.14
C PHE A 62 26.22 4.97 -5.35
N ALA A 63 27.44 4.80 -4.85
CA ALA A 63 28.15 5.80 -4.06
C ALA A 63 28.55 7.04 -4.87
N ASP A 64 28.61 6.91 -6.20
CA ASP A 64 28.93 7.96 -7.16
C ASP A 64 27.70 8.75 -7.64
N LEU A 65 26.48 8.28 -7.33
CA LEU A 65 25.27 8.99 -7.70
C LEU A 65 25.12 10.27 -6.88
N LYS A 66 24.62 11.33 -7.54
CA LYS A 66 24.31 12.58 -6.87
C LYS A 66 23.12 12.39 -5.94
N PHE A 67 23.16 13.02 -4.77
CA PHE A 67 22.07 12.98 -3.82
C PHE A 67 21.79 14.35 -3.22
N ASN A 68 20.53 14.55 -2.85
CA ASN A 68 20.07 15.67 -2.06
C ASN A 68 19.93 15.22 -0.59
N VAL A 69 20.35 16.08 0.32
CA VAL A 69 20.20 15.84 1.77
C VAL A 69 19.04 16.68 2.26
N GLU A 70 18.03 16.02 2.81
CA GLU A 70 16.87 16.67 3.43
C GLU A 70 16.82 16.27 4.92
N TRP A 71 16.39 17.20 5.77
CA TRP A 71 16.15 16.92 7.18
C TRP A 71 14.74 16.36 7.37
N SER A 72 14.64 15.21 8.01
CA SER A 72 13.38 14.57 8.36
C SER A 72 13.30 14.40 9.88
N THR A 73 12.09 14.28 10.42
CA THR A 73 11.87 13.97 11.84
C THR A 73 11.28 12.58 11.97
N ARG A 74 11.76 11.81 12.95
CA ARG A 74 11.11 10.57 13.40
C ARG A 74 10.69 10.71 14.84
N GLU A 75 9.64 10.02 15.22
CA GLU A 75 9.20 9.98 16.61
C GLU A 75 10.25 9.26 17.47
N GLY A 76 10.70 9.93 18.53
CA GLY A 76 11.61 9.36 19.51
C GLY A 76 10.88 8.59 20.61
N PRO A 77 11.60 7.88 21.50
CA PRO A 77 11.02 7.07 22.58
C PRO A 77 10.08 7.82 23.55
N ASN A 78 10.17 9.15 23.60
CA ASN A 78 9.39 10.01 24.49
C ASN A 78 8.39 10.90 23.72
N GLY A 79 8.01 10.53 22.49
CA GLY A 79 7.21 11.36 21.59
C GLY A 79 7.93 12.62 21.07
N LYS A 80 9.18 12.86 21.49
CA LYS A 80 9.98 14.01 21.01
C LYS A 80 10.49 13.73 19.58
N PRO A 81 10.31 14.66 18.62
CA PRO A 81 10.82 14.48 17.27
C PRO A 81 12.36 14.48 17.28
N ILE A 82 12.96 13.42 16.74
CA ILE A 82 14.41 13.30 16.56
C ILE A 82 14.71 13.66 15.10
N PRO A 83 15.40 14.78 14.82
CA PRO A 83 15.82 15.11 13.47
C PRO A 83 16.87 14.12 12.99
N TYR A 84 16.75 13.68 11.74
CA TYR A 84 17.74 12.84 11.06
C TYR A 84 17.89 13.27 9.60
N ARG A 85 19.03 12.96 9.01
CA ARG A 85 19.31 13.27 7.61
C ARG A 85 18.85 12.12 6.73
N THR A 86 18.06 12.44 5.71
CA THR A 86 17.64 11.50 4.66
C THR A 86 18.36 11.87 3.37
N TYR A 87 18.96 10.87 2.73
CA TYR A 87 19.66 11.01 1.46
C TYR A 87 18.72 10.56 0.34
N TYR A 88 18.37 11.48 -0.53
CA TYR A 88 17.49 11.27 -1.68
C TYR A 88 18.29 11.26 -2.97
N TYR A 89 18.06 10.23 -3.78
CA TYR A 89 18.67 10.02 -5.09
C TYR A 89 17.58 10.12 -6.16
N MET A 90 17.94 10.51 -7.38
CA MET A 90 17.02 10.47 -8.51
C MET A 90 16.76 9.00 -8.87
N GLU A 91 15.51 8.55 -8.82
CA GLU A 91 15.18 7.12 -8.97
C GLU A 91 15.54 6.59 -10.36
N GLN A 92 15.47 7.46 -11.38
CA GLN A 92 15.89 7.15 -12.75
C GLN A 92 17.39 6.82 -12.87
N GLU A 93 18.25 7.60 -12.18
CA GLU A 93 19.71 7.34 -12.16
C GLU A 93 20.03 6.02 -11.45
N VAL A 94 19.30 5.74 -10.36
CA VAL A 94 19.41 4.47 -9.62
C VAL A 94 19.00 3.29 -10.50
N GLU A 95 17.90 3.43 -11.25
CA GLU A 95 17.43 2.40 -12.17
C GLU A 95 18.46 2.10 -13.26
N HIS A 96 19.00 3.13 -13.92
CA HIS A 96 20.05 2.97 -14.92
C HIS A 96 21.32 2.33 -14.32
N ARG A 97 21.67 2.67 -13.08
CA ARG A 97 22.78 2.03 -12.36
C ARG A 97 22.53 0.54 -12.14
N ALA A 98 21.29 0.16 -11.82
CA ALA A 98 20.89 -1.23 -11.70
C ALA A 98 20.94 -1.96 -13.04
N TRP A 99 20.44 -1.35 -14.12
CA TRP A 99 20.54 -1.93 -15.47
C TRP A 99 22.00 -2.14 -15.87
N LYS A 100 22.87 -1.16 -15.65
CA LYS A 100 24.30 -1.29 -15.93
C LYS A 100 24.94 -2.46 -15.17
N LEU A 101 24.58 -2.63 -13.90
CA LEU A 101 25.11 -3.72 -13.06
C LEU A 101 24.62 -5.10 -13.55
N HIS A 102 23.39 -5.18 -14.06
CA HIS A 102 22.75 -6.44 -14.43
C HIS A 102 22.85 -6.78 -15.92
N GLY A 103 23.45 -5.92 -16.75
CA GLY A 103 23.63 -6.16 -18.19
C GLY A 103 22.44 -5.73 -19.04
N GLY A 104 21.66 -4.74 -18.58
CA GLY A 104 20.51 -4.16 -19.27
C GLY A 104 19.19 -4.32 -18.50
N PRO A 105 18.13 -3.66 -18.98
CA PRO A 105 16.81 -3.68 -18.34
C PRO A 105 16.20 -5.08 -18.26
N GLU A 106 16.30 -5.87 -19.33
CA GLU A 106 15.71 -7.21 -19.41
C GLU A 106 16.40 -8.18 -18.44
N ALA A 107 17.73 -8.08 -18.31
CA ALA A 107 18.50 -8.89 -17.38
C ALA A 107 18.25 -8.49 -15.92
N PHE A 108 18.02 -7.20 -15.66
CA PHE A 108 17.56 -6.73 -14.35
C PHE A 108 16.17 -7.27 -14.01
N ASP A 109 15.21 -7.20 -14.94
CA ASP A 109 13.86 -7.72 -14.74
C ASP A 109 13.89 -9.24 -14.43
N ALA A 110 14.66 -10.02 -15.21
CA ALA A 110 14.87 -11.45 -14.96
C ALA A 110 15.52 -11.72 -13.59
N TYR A 111 16.44 -10.86 -13.15
CA TYR A 111 17.04 -10.96 -11.81
C TYR A 111 16.00 -10.73 -10.70
N ILE A 112 15.15 -9.71 -10.83
CA ILE A 112 14.07 -9.45 -9.87
C ILE A 112 13.08 -10.62 -9.84
N ASP A 113 12.70 -11.19 -10.97
CA ASP A 113 11.82 -12.36 -11.04
C ASP A 113 12.45 -13.62 -10.45
N LYS A 114 13.77 -13.81 -10.61
CA LYS A 114 14.53 -14.86 -9.93
C LYS A 114 14.54 -14.69 -8.41
N LEU A 115 14.61 -13.46 -7.91
CA LEU A 115 14.50 -13.20 -6.47
C LEU A 115 13.08 -13.46 -5.95
N ARG A 116 12.04 -13.11 -6.73
CA ARG A 116 10.64 -13.37 -6.39
C ARG A 116 10.36 -14.88 -6.32
N SER A 117 10.77 -15.63 -7.34
CA SER A 117 10.59 -17.08 -7.40
C SER A 117 11.32 -17.82 -6.27
N ARG A 118 12.48 -17.34 -5.83
CA ARG A 118 13.19 -17.88 -4.65
C ARG A 118 12.51 -17.52 -3.33
N ARG A 119 11.81 -16.40 -3.27
CA ARG A 119 11.11 -15.89 -2.09
C ARG A 119 9.62 -16.25 -2.07
N ARG A 120 9.23 -17.43 -2.56
CA ARG A 120 7.86 -18.01 -2.48
C ARG A 120 7.25 -18.09 -1.05
N ILE A 121 7.87 -17.48 -0.04
CA ILE A 121 7.39 -17.35 1.34
C ILE A 121 7.00 -15.88 1.69
N ARG A 122 7.41 -14.84 0.93
CA ARG A 122 6.92 -13.46 1.17
C ARG A 122 6.78 -12.64 -0.13
N PRO A 123 5.63 -12.02 -0.39
CA PRO A 123 5.42 -11.19 -1.58
C PRO A 123 6.37 -9.98 -1.56
N PHE A 124 7.08 -9.78 -2.66
CA PHE A 124 7.96 -8.63 -2.88
C PHE A 124 7.15 -7.46 -3.45
N LEU A 125 7.17 -6.30 -2.80
CA LEU A 125 6.52 -5.09 -3.29
C LEU A 125 7.16 -4.64 -4.60
N GLN A 126 6.39 -4.60 -5.69
CA GLN A 126 6.82 -4.10 -6.99
C GLN A 126 6.74 -2.56 -7.02
N PRO A 127 7.68 -1.85 -7.68
CA PRO A 127 7.62 -0.39 -7.83
C PRO A 127 6.36 0.12 -8.57
N ASP A 128 5.73 -0.70 -9.42
CA ASP A 128 4.62 -0.32 -10.30
C ASP A 128 3.22 -0.82 -9.86
N SER A 129 3.12 -1.68 -8.84
CA SER A 129 1.84 -2.35 -8.51
C SER A 129 0.83 -1.50 -7.73
N ILE A 130 1.08 -0.19 -7.54
CA ILE A 130 0.15 0.72 -6.84
C ILE A 130 -0.81 1.43 -7.82
N ALA A 131 -0.57 1.39 -9.13
CA ALA A 131 -1.36 2.18 -10.09
C ALA A 131 -2.45 1.40 -10.86
N SER A 132 -2.32 0.08 -11.02
CA SER A 132 -3.23 -0.69 -11.89
C SER A 132 -4.14 -1.62 -11.10
N GLY A 133 -5.15 -1.04 -10.46
CA GLY A 133 -6.37 -1.77 -10.13
C GLY A 133 -7.16 -2.02 -11.41
N THR A 134 -6.87 -3.14 -12.08
CA THR A 134 -7.67 -3.58 -13.22
C THR A 134 -8.05 -5.04 -13.00
N SER A 135 -9.32 -5.23 -12.67
CA SER A 135 -10.02 -6.50 -12.65
C SER A 135 -10.16 -7.00 -14.09
N ALA A 136 -9.19 -7.77 -14.57
CA ALA A 136 -9.32 -8.53 -15.80
C ALA A 136 -9.58 -10.00 -15.48
N ALA A 137 -10.69 -10.50 -16.02
CA ALA A 137 -11.12 -11.88 -15.96
C ALA A 137 -10.02 -12.85 -16.40
N LEU A 138 -9.72 -13.85 -15.57
CA LEU A 138 -8.83 -14.96 -15.90
C LEU A 138 -9.66 -16.24 -16.00
N ASP A 139 -9.79 -16.70 -17.24
CA ASP A 139 -10.16 -18.06 -17.58
C ASP A 139 -8.87 -18.85 -17.85
N GLY A 140 -8.72 -20.04 -17.25
CA GLY A 140 -7.60 -20.95 -17.50
C GLY A 140 -6.48 -20.95 -16.46
N ALA A 141 -6.34 -22.10 -15.78
CA ALA A 141 -5.48 -22.40 -14.63
C ALA A 141 -5.97 -21.76 -13.31
N VAL A 142 -6.57 -22.59 -12.45
CA VAL A 142 -6.89 -22.22 -11.07
C VAL A 142 -5.56 -21.95 -10.37
N ALA A 143 -5.10 -20.70 -10.42
CA ALA A 143 -3.97 -20.26 -9.63
C ALA A 143 -4.27 -20.63 -8.18
N GLU A 144 -3.42 -21.48 -7.59
CA GLU A 144 -3.55 -21.84 -6.19
C GLU A 144 -3.61 -20.55 -5.38
N ASP A 145 -4.63 -20.42 -4.54
CA ASP A 145 -4.81 -19.25 -3.71
C ASP A 145 -3.63 -19.15 -2.75
N PRO A 146 -2.79 -18.09 -2.84
CA PRO A 146 -1.58 -17.97 -2.05
C PRO A 146 -1.85 -17.89 -0.54
N TRP A 147 -3.09 -17.60 -0.14
CA TRP A 147 -3.51 -17.50 1.26
C TRP A 147 -4.19 -18.76 1.79
N ALA A 148 -4.53 -19.73 0.94
CA ALA A 148 -5.15 -21.00 1.34
C ALA A 148 -4.11 -22.04 1.80
N LEU A 149 -3.20 -21.63 2.69
CA LEU A 149 -2.02 -22.40 3.11
C LEU A 149 -2.34 -23.66 3.94
N SER A 150 -3.56 -23.78 4.44
CA SER A 150 -4.01 -24.91 5.26
C SER A 150 -5.39 -25.40 4.84
N PRO A 151 -5.76 -26.66 5.14
CA PRO A 151 -7.11 -27.16 4.92
C PRO A 151 -8.19 -26.34 5.64
N ALA A 152 -7.87 -25.73 6.79
CA ALA A 152 -8.78 -24.86 7.52
C ALA A 152 -9.02 -23.53 6.80
N LEU A 153 -7.97 -22.90 6.27
CA LEU A 153 -8.07 -21.69 5.44
C LEU A 153 -8.87 -21.95 4.16
N THR A 154 -8.66 -23.10 3.50
CA THR A 154 -9.45 -23.51 2.33
C THR A 154 -10.93 -23.68 2.65
N ARG A 155 -11.27 -24.25 3.82
CA ARG A 155 -12.66 -24.35 4.27
C ARG A 155 -13.26 -22.98 4.61
N MET A 156 -12.47 -22.08 5.22
CA MET A 156 -12.92 -20.73 5.54
C MET A 156 -13.17 -19.90 4.30
N LYS A 157 -12.28 -19.96 3.29
CA LYS A 157 -12.46 -19.27 2.01
C LYS A 157 -13.85 -19.47 1.41
N ARG A 158 -14.39 -20.69 1.46
CA ARG A 158 -15.73 -21.02 0.94
C ARG A 158 -16.88 -20.33 1.67
N LYS A 159 -16.63 -19.82 2.88
CA LYS A 159 -17.61 -19.09 3.70
C LYS A 159 -17.56 -17.58 3.48
N PHE A 160 -16.50 -17.08 2.85
CA PHE A 160 -16.36 -15.66 2.56
C PHE A 160 -16.85 -15.33 1.15
N PRO A 161 -17.49 -14.17 0.95
CA PRO A 161 -17.49 -13.53 -0.36
C PRO A 161 -16.05 -13.35 -0.86
N ILE A 162 -15.80 -13.62 -2.15
CA ILE A 162 -14.44 -13.60 -2.72
C ILE A 162 -13.72 -12.26 -2.42
N TRP A 163 -14.41 -11.13 -2.61
CA TRP A 163 -13.82 -9.81 -2.37
C TRP A 163 -13.41 -9.60 -0.90
N LEU A 164 -14.23 -10.07 0.05
CA LEU A 164 -14.00 -9.92 1.48
C LEU A 164 -12.83 -10.80 1.93
N TRP A 165 -12.72 -12.02 1.39
CA TRP A 165 -11.57 -12.90 1.58
C TRP A 165 -10.26 -12.22 1.16
N LEU A 166 -10.24 -11.60 -0.02
CA LEU A 166 -9.06 -10.89 -0.54
C LEU A 166 -8.69 -9.73 0.39
N ARG A 167 -9.66 -8.87 0.74
CA ARG A 167 -9.42 -7.70 1.61
C ARG A 167 -8.92 -8.07 2.99
N CYS A 168 -9.50 -9.09 3.62
CA CYS A 168 -9.03 -9.56 4.91
C CYS A 168 -7.57 -10.07 4.80
N ASN A 169 -7.25 -10.84 3.76
CA ASN A 169 -5.89 -11.37 3.61
C ASN A 169 -4.84 -10.29 3.29
N GLU A 170 -5.22 -9.25 2.55
CA GLU A 170 -4.39 -8.05 2.31
C GLU A 170 -4.08 -7.32 3.63
N ALA A 171 -5.09 -7.18 4.50
CA ALA A 171 -4.93 -6.56 5.82
C ALA A 171 -4.01 -7.37 6.76
N LEU A 172 -3.85 -8.68 6.51
CA LEU A 172 -2.96 -9.59 7.24
C LEU A 172 -1.55 -9.70 6.63
N SER A 173 -1.07 -8.68 5.90
CA SER A 173 0.22 -8.73 5.19
C SER A 173 1.46 -8.55 6.09
N GLY A 174 1.31 -8.44 7.41
CA GLY A 174 2.40 -8.30 8.38
C GLY A 174 3.04 -9.63 8.81
N ASP A 175 4.28 -9.55 9.32
CA ASP A 175 5.07 -10.70 9.80
C ASP A 175 4.36 -11.51 10.91
N GLU A 176 3.50 -10.85 11.69
CA GLU A 176 2.67 -11.44 12.74
C GLU A 176 1.69 -12.52 12.22
N TYR A 177 1.25 -12.40 10.96
CA TYR A 177 0.29 -13.32 10.34
C TYR A 177 0.94 -14.16 9.23
N SER A 178 2.25 -14.41 9.39
CA SER A 178 3.03 -15.26 8.50
C SER A 178 2.76 -16.75 8.70
N THR A 179 2.25 -17.15 9.87
CA THR A 179 1.86 -18.54 10.15
C THR A 179 0.40 -18.79 9.78
N ALA A 180 0.10 -20.02 9.36
CA ALA A 180 -1.27 -20.44 9.05
C ALA A 180 -2.19 -20.29 10.29
N GLU A 181 -1.73 -20.68 11.47
CA GLU A 181 -2.52 -20.62 12.71
C GLU A 181 -2.93 -19.19 13.11
N ALA A 182 -2.00 -18.23 13.08
CA ALA A 182 -2.31 -16.83 13.41
C ALA A 182 -3.32 -16.24 12.41
N ARG A 183 -3.13 -16.53 11.11
CA ARG A 183 -4.03 -16.11 10.04
C ARG A 183 -5.41 -16.75 10.17
N GLU A 184 -5.48 -18.03 10.53
CA GLU A 184 -6.72 -18.75 10.79
C GLU A 184 -7.50 -18.11 11.95
N GLY A 185 -6.83 -17.79 13.06
CA GLY A 185 -7.43 -17.11 14.19
C GLY A 185 -8.03 -15.76 13.79
N ALA A 186 -7.27 -14.93 13.08
CA ALA A 186 -7.73 -13.64 12.62
C ALA A 186 -8.94 -13.73 11.67
N LEU A 187 -8.88 -14.63 10.67
CA LEU A 187 -9.97 -14.80 9.69
C LEU A 187 -11.23 -15.43 10.31
N LYS A 188 -11.07 -16.29 11.33
CA LYS A 188 -12.21 -16.79 12.10
C LYS A 188 -12.94 -15.66 12.82
N THR A 189 -12.21 -14.69 13.35
CA THR A 189 -12.81 -13.48 13.93
C THR A 189 -13.44 -12.60 12.86
N ALA A 190 -12.79 -12.45 11.70
CA ALA A 190 -13.33 -11.69 10.56
C ALA A 190 -14.69 -12.25 10.12
N LEU A 191 -14.82 -13.58 10.03
CA LEU A 191 -16.07 -14.22 9.60
C LEU A 191 -17.22 -13.94 10.58
N LYS A 192 -16.91 -13.79 11.87
CA LYS A 192 -17.91 -13.44 12.89
C LYS A 192 -18.34 -11.98 12.82
N GLN A 193 -17.38 -11.07 12.59
CA GLN A 193 -17.62 -9.62 12.64
C GLN A 193 -18.09 -9.05 11.30
N LEU A 194 -17.53 -9.54 10.19
CA LEU A 194 -17.77 -9.06 8.83
C LEU A 194 -18.64 -10.03 8.01
N GLY A 195 -19.12 -11.13 8.59
CA GLY A 195 -19.95 -12.12 7.89
C GLY A 195 -21.31 -11.57 7.45
N SER A 196 -21.74 -10.44 8.02
CA SER A 196 -22.95 -9.68 7.69
C SER A 196 -22.83 -8.81 6.45
N TYR A 197 -21.64 -8.69 5.85
CA TYR A 197 -21.47 -7.84 4.67
C TYR A 197 -22.37 -8.31 3.52
N PRO A 198 -23.07 -7.39 2.85
CA PRO A 198 -23.92 -7.76 1.74
C PRO A 198 -23.07 -8.32 0.58
N PRO A 199 -23.68 -9.12 -0.31
CA PRO A 199 -23.03 -9.49 -1.55
C PRO A 199 -22.75 -8.24 -2.40
N ARG A 200 -21.61 -8.25 -3.10
CA ARG A 200 -21.30 -7.24 -4.13
C ARG A 200 -22.05 -7.60 -5.42
N PRO A 201 -22.87 -6.69 -5.99
CA PRO A 201 -23.45 -6.90 -7.31
C PRO A 201 -22.38 -7.09 -8.37
N ALA A 202 -22.61 -8.01 -9.31
CA ALA A 202 -21.72 -8.22 -10.46
C ALA A 202 -21.96 -7.19 -11.58
N SER A 203 -23.15 -6.58 -11.60
CA SER A 203 -23.56 -5.59 -12.60
C SER A 203 -23.00 -4.21 -12.28
N SER A 204 -22.84 -3.39 -13.33
CA SER A 204 -22.52 -1.97 -13.20
C SER A 204 -23.79 -1.12 -13.22
N LEU A 205 -23.74 0.09 -12.67
CA LEU A 205 -24.85 1.02 -12.74
C LEU A 205 -25.19 1.35 -14.20
N PRO A 206 -26.47 1.32 -14.60
CA PRO A 206 -26.90 1.79 -15.91
C PRO A 206 -26.52 3.28 -16.09
N PRO A 207 -26.13 3.69 -17.31
CA PRO A 207 -25.72 5.08 -17.54
C PRO A 207 -26.90 6.04 -17.36
N SER A 208 -26.66 7.14 -16.63
CA SER A 208 -27.59 8.26 -16.48
C SER A 208 -26.86 9.51 -15.98
N GLU A 209 -27.52 10.66 -16.05
CA GLU A 209 -27.00 11.92 -15.51
C GLU A 209 -26.68 11.84 -14.01
N SER A 210 -27.55 11.23 -13.19
CA SER A 210 -27.30 11.04 -11.75
C SER A 210 -26.08 10.15 -11.46
N VAL A 211 -25.86 9.11 -12.27
CA VAL A 211 -24.70 8.22 -12.16
C VAL A 211 -23.42 8.94 -12.58
N ASP A 212 -23.47 9.74 -13.64
CA ASP A 212 -22.33 10.54 -14.10
C ASP A 212 -21.96 11.64 -13.08
N ALA A 213 -22.96 12.24 -12.44
CA ALA A 213 -22.77 13.20 -11.35
C ALA A 213 -22.09 12.55 -10.13
N LEU A 214 -22.57 11.39 -9.68
CA LEU A 214 -21.92 10.63 -8.60
C LEU A 214 -20.47 10.29 -8.96
N ARG A 215 -20.23 9.76 -10.16
CA ARG A 215 -18.88 9.37 -10.59
C ARG A 215 -17.94 10.56 -10.71
N SER A 216 -18.43 11.70 -11.17
CA SER A 216 -17.68 12.96 -11.21
C SER A 216 -17.30 13.43 -9.81
N LEU A 217 -18.24 13.38 -8.86
CA LEU A 217 -18.00 13.68 -7.46
C LEU A 217 -16.95 12.73 -6.85
N LEU A 218 -17.12 11.41 -7.03
CA LEU A 218 -16.19 10.39 -6.57
C LEU A 218 -14.80 10.47 -7.24
N ALA A 219 -14.71 10.98 -8.46
CA ALA A 219 -13.42 11.22 -9.12
C ALA A 219 -12.62 12.32 -8.41
N ALA A 220 -13.32 13.32 -7.86
CA ALA A 220 -12.77 14.40 -7.04
C ALA A 220 -12.72 14.06 -5.54
N ALA A 221 -12.88 12.78 -5.17
CA ALA A 221 -12.93 12.37 -3.77
C ALA A 221 -11.65 12.75 -3.00
N PRO A 222 -11.77 13.42 -1.85
CA PRO A 222 -10.66 13.77 -0.98
C PRO A 222 -9.86 12.53 -0.56
N ARG A 223 -8.55 12.67 -0.53
CA ARG A 223 -7.58 11.66 -0.09
C ARG A 223 -7.06 12.01 1.29
N ARG A 224 -6.46 11.01 1.95
CA ARG A 224 -5.85 11.16 3.28
C ARG A 224 -4.88 12.34 3.44
N SER A 225 -4.24 12.78 2.35
CA SER A 225 -3.32 13.93 2.33
C SER A 225 -4.01 15.28 2.38
N ASP A 226 -5.31 15.33 2.13
CA ASP A 226 -6.04 16.56 1.89
C ASP A 226 -6.56 17.11 3.23
N THR A 227 -6.17 18.33 3.57
CA THR A 227 -6.37 18.87 4.92
C THR A 227 -7.74 19.52 5.16
N TYR A 228 -8.50 19.81 4.11
CA TYR A 228 -9.76 20.56 4.20
C TYR A 228 -11.01 19.68 4.11
N ASP A 229 -10.92 18.57 3.36
CA ASP A 229 -12.07 17.71 3.07
C ASP A 229 -12.00 16.33 3.71
N VAL A 230 -11.03 16.13 4.61
CA VAL A 230 -10.87 14.91 5.40
C VAL A 230 -10.76 15.26 6.87
N ASP A 231 -11.67 14.71 7.67
CA ASP A 231 -11.59 14.78 9.12
C ASP A 231 -10.64 13.69 9.63
N CYS A 232 -9.73 14.08 10.53
CA CYS A 232 -8.80 13.18 11.18
C CYS A 232 -9.19 13.02 12.65
N PHE A 233 -9.43 11.79 13.08
CA PHE A 233 -9.80 11.44 14.45
C PHE A 233 -8.71 10.58 15.07
N GLU A 234 -8.30 10.90 16.30
CA GLU A 234 -7.37 10.06 17.05
C GLU A 234 -8.13 9.17 18.04
N ASN A 235 -7.79 7.88 18.08
CA ASN A 235 -8.26 7.01 19.15
C ASN A 235 -7.58 7.41 20.47
N ASN A 236 -8.33 7.93 21.44
CA ASN A 236 -7.75 8.30 22.74
C ASN A 236 -7.13 7.12 23.52
N VAL A 237 -7.47 5.87 23.16
CA VAL A 237 -6.93 4.65 23.81
C VAL A 237 -5.72 4.12 23.06
N THR A 238 -5.79 4.03 21.73
CA THR A 238 -4.73 3.40 20.92
C THR A 238 -3.76 4.38 20.26
N GLY A 239 -4.05 5.68 20.28
CA GLY A 239 -3.31 6.72 19.54
C GLY A 239 -3.43 6.60 18.02
N GLN A 240 -4.27 5.69 17.52
CA GLN A 240 -4.41 5.44 16.09
C GLN A 240 -5.23 6.55 15.42
N LEU A 241 -4.71 7.09 14.33
CA LEU A 241 -5.42 8.06 13.51
C LEU A 241 -6.37 7.38 12.52
N TYR A 242 -7.59 7.91 12.42
CA TYR A 242 -8.62 7.54 11.46
C TYR A 242 -8.97 8.74 10.60
N TYR A 243 -9.40 8.45 9.37
CA TYR A 243 -9.67 9.47 8.37
C TYR A 243 -11.05 9.23 7.80
N ASP A 244 -11.87 10.28 7.82
CA ASP A 244 -13.18 10.28 7.20
C ASP A 244 -13.32 11.44 6.22
N TRP A 245 -14.14 11.29 5.18
CA TRP A 245 -14.58 12.44 4.43
C TRP A 245 -15.34 13.36 5.37
N ASN A 246 -15.10 14.66 5.25
CA ASN A 246 -15.82 15.61 6.07
C ASN A 246 -17.33 15.55 5.79
N VAL A 247 -18.11 16.09 6.73
CA VAL A 247 -19.58 16.11 6.65
C VAL A 247 -20.05 16.74 5.33
N GLY A 248 -19.45 17.84 4.87
CA GLY A 248 -19.87 18.52 3.65
C GLY A 248 -19.64 17.72 2.36
N TYR A 249 -18.57 16.92 2.28
CA TYR A 249 -18.37 16.00 1.16
C TYR A 249 -19.34 14.81 1.25
N LEU A 250 -19.58 14.26 2.44
CA LEU A 250 -20.53 13.18 2.66
C LEU A 250 -21.97 13.59 2.28
N GLU A 251 -22.41 14.80 2.63
CA GLU A 251 -23.71 15.34 2.23
C GLU A 251 -23.86 15.39 0.70
N ARG A 252 -22.83 15.83 -0.02
CA ARG A 252 -22.84 15.83 -1.50
C ARG A 252 -22.94 14.42 -2.07
N VAL A 253 -22.21 13.46 -1.49
CA VAL A 253 -22.30 12.05 -1.89
C VAL A 253 -23.71 11.50 -1.61
N LEU A 254 -24.30 11.85 -0.47
CA LEU A 254 -25.63 11.43 -0.08
C LEU A 254 -26.69 11.95 -1.06
N HIS A 255 -26.63 13.23 -1.41
CA HIS A 255 -27.53 13.82 -2.42
C HIS A 255 -27.42 13.11 -3.77
N ALA A 256 -26.20 12.86 -4.25
CA ALA A 256 -26.00 12.13 -5.50
C ALA A 256 -26.55 10.69 -5.44
N LEU A 257 -26.47 10.03 -4.28
CA LEU A 257 -27.06 8.70 -4.09
C LEU A 257 -28.60 8.74 -4.06
N ILE A 258 -29.19 9.77 -3.45
CA ILE A 258 -30.65 9.98 -3.45
C ILE A 258 -31.15 10.15 -4.89
N ASP A 259 -30.45 10.92 -5.72
CA ASP A 259 -30.82 11.11 -7.13
C ASP A 259 -30.78 9.79 -7.91
N ILE A 260 -29.77 8.94 -7.65
CA ILE A 260 -29.70 7.59 -8.22
C ILE A 260 -30.86 6.71 -7.73
N MET A 261 -31.21 6.79 -6.45
CA MET A 261 -32.33 6.04 -5.88
C MET A 261 -33.66 6.43 -6.52
N GLN A 262 -33.87 7.72 -6.76
CA GLN A 262 -35.07 8.22 -7.43
C GLN A 262 -35.14 7.76 -8.90
N GLN A 263 -34.00 7.70 -9.58
CA GLN A 263 -33.96 7.36 -11.01
C GLN A 263 -33.95 5.85 -11.29
N HIS A 264 -33.19 5.08 -10.50
CA HIS A 264 -32.91 3.66 -10.75
C HIS A 264 -33.42 2.72 -9.65
N GLY A 265 -34.02 3.25 -8.59
CA GLY A 265 -34.57 2.47 -7.48
C GLY A 265 -33.55 2.09 -6.40
N VAL A 266 -34.03 1.32 -5.42
CA VAL A 266 -33.24 0.90 -4.24
C VAL A 266 -32.68 -0.52 -4.35
N ASP A 267 -32.90 -1.17 -5.49
CA ASP A 267 -32.57 -2.57 -5.73
C ASP A 267 -31.17 -2.73 -6.34
N ASP A 268 -30.95 -3.87 -7.01
CA ASP A 268 -29.69 -4.24 -7.65
C ASP A 268 -29.41 -3.43 -8.94
N GLN A 269 -30.25 -2.47 -9.34
CA GLN A 269 -30.00 -1.56 -10.47
C GLN A 269 -29.66 -0.13 -10.03
N GLY A 270 -29.94 0.25 -8.78
CA GLY A 270 -29.68 1.59 -8.26
C GLY A 270 -28.82 1.57 -7.00
N TRP A 271 -29.43 1.88 -5.85
CA TRP A 271 -28.76 2.05 -4.54
C TRP A 271 -27.70 1.00 -4.23
N LYS A 272 -28.03 -0.29 -4.40
CA LYS A 272 -27.13 -1.36 -3.96
C LYS A 272 -25.83 -1.42 -4.75
N ILE A 273 -25.83 -1.05 -6.03
CA ILE A 273 -24.59 -0.93 -6.81
C ILE A 273 -23.88 0.39 -6.45
N ALA A 274 -24.63 1.50 -6.38
CA ALA A 274 -24.06 2.82 -6.15
C ALA A 274 -23.28 2.91 -4.83
N ARG A 275 -23.81 2.34 -3.74
CA ARG A 275 -23.13 2.30 -2.45
C ARG A 275 -21.79 1.54 -2.50
N TRP A 276 -21.67 0.53 -3.37
CA TRP A 276 -20.40 -0.17 -3.58
C TRP A 276 -19.38 0.68 -4.34
N GLU A 277 -19.81 1.49 -5.32
CA GLU A 277 -18.91 2.46 -5.99
C GLU A 277 -18.37 3.49 -4.98
N VAL A 278 -19.23 3.98 -4.08
CA VAL A 278 -18.84 4.90 -2.99
C VAL A 278 -17.88 4.22 -2.01
N TYR A 279 -18.20 3.01 -1.56
CA TYR A 279 -17.33 2.22 -0.68
C TYR A 279 -15.95 2.01 -1.31
N ASP A 280 -15.88 1.58 -2.57
CA ASP A 280 -14.61 1.36 -3.28
C ASP A 280 -13.78 2.63 -3.39
N ARG A 281 -14.45 3.75 -3.68
CA ARG A 281 -13.77 5.04 -3.74
C ARG A 281 -13.23 5.44 -2.37
N SER A 282 -14.03 5.29 -1.32
CA SER A 282 -13.61 5.56 0.05
C SER A 282 -12.41 4.71 0.45
N VAL A 283 -12.47 3.39 0.20
CA VAL A 283 -11.35 2.48 0.47
C VAL A 283 -10.08 2.90 -0.25
N LYS A 284 -10.20 3.32 -1.52
CA LYS A 284 -9.06 3.80 -2.31
C LYS A 284 -8.46 5.10 -1.76
N CYS A 285 -9.29 6.03 -1.28
CA CYS A 285 -8.83 7.35 -0.85
C CYS A 285 -8.37 7.40 0.61
N LEU A 286 -9.02 6.64 1.50
CA LEU A 286 -8.87 6.75 2.95
C LEU A 286 -8.40 5.45 3.62
N GLY A 287 -8.50 4.31 2.93
CA GLY A 287 -8.26 2.97 3.48
C GLY A 287 -9.56 2.21 3.75
N GLY A 288 -9.47 0.89 3.85
CA GLY A 288 -10.62 0.00 4.04
C GLY A 288 -10.52 -0.86 5.30
N ILE A 289 -11.00 -2.10 5.20
CA ILE A 289 -10.96 -3.09 6.28
C ILE A 289 -9.56 -3.18 6.88
N THR A 290 -9.48 -3.03 8.21
CA THR A 290 -8.24 -3.17 8.97
C THR A 290 -8.42 -4.12 10.14
N LEU A 291 -7.32 -4.75 10.54
CA LEU A 291 -7.27 -5.53 11.77
C LEU A 291 -6.62 -4.72 12.87
N ARG A 292 -7.33 -4.55 13.98
CA ARG A 292 -6.86 -3.87 15.18
C ARG A 292 -6.61 -4.88 16.29
N ARG A 293 -5.52 -4.67 17.03
CA ARG A 293 -5.21 -5.41 18.25
C ARG A 293 -5.34 -4.47 19.45
N SER A 294 -6.13 -4.86 20.45
CA SER A 294 -6.35 -4.09 21.68
C SER A 294 -6.43 -5.05 22.84
N ASN A 295 -5.53 -4.93 23.82
CA ASN A 295 -5.56 -5.67 25.09
C ASN A 295 -5.92 -7.16 24.93
N ASP A 296 -5.12 -7.89 24.14
CA ASP A 296 -5.28 -9.31 23.80
C ASP A 296 -6.46 -9.68 22.89
N GLU A 297 -7.34 -8.74 22.56
CA GLU A 297 -8.39 -8.94 21.58
C GLU A 297 -7.99 -8.46 20.19
N THR A 298 -8.36 -9.26 19.19
CA THR A 298 -8.21 -8.95 17.78
C THR A 298 -9.59 -8.58 17.23
N CYS A 299 -9.74 -7.40 16.66
CA CYS A 299 -11.01 -6.87 16.16
C CYS A 299 -10.79 -6.32 14.75
N TRP A 300 -11.64 -6.76 13.83
CA TRP A 300 -11.76 -6.17 12.50
C TRP A 300 -12.59 -4.90 12.60
N ASP A 301 -12.05 -3.83 12.03
CA ASP A 301 -12.71 -2.55 11.93
C ASP A 301 -12.87 -2.22 10.45
N ASP A 302 -14.11 -1.98 10.05
CA ASP A 302 -14.44 -1.34 8.79
C ASP A 302 -15.47 -0.25 9.07
N ARG A 303 -14.97 0.97 9.28
CA ARG A 303 -15.80 2.15 9.50
C ARG A 303 -16.71 2.50 8.32
N ARG A 304 -16.50 1.84 7.18
CA ARG A 304 -17.34 1.99 5.99
C ARG A 304 -18.46 0.96 5.94
N GLU A 305 -18.59 0.11 6.96
CA GLU A 305 -19.73 -0.79 7.09
C GLU A 305 -21.05 -0.03 7.02
N ALA A 306 -21.13 1.17 7.59
CA ALA A 306 -22.34 2.00 7.52
C ALA A 306 -22.78 2.35 6.09
N LEU A 307 -21.86 2.35 5.11
CA LEU A 307 -22.20 2.57 3.70
C LEU A 307 -22.81 1.33 3.04
N VAL A 308 -22.60 0.14 3.59
CA VAL A 308 -22.99 -1.13 2.97
C VAL A 308 -23.92 -2.00 3.83
N GLY A 309 -24.00 -1.77 5.14
CA GLY A 309 -24.80 -2.57 6.07
C GLY A 309 -26.30 -2.49 5.81
N GLU A 310 -27.02 -3.58 6.12
CA GLU A 310 -28.50 -3.62 6.07
C GLU A 310 -29.15 -2.67 7.08
N SER A 311 -28.41 -2.28 8.12
CA SER A 311 -28.81 -1.35 9.17
C SER A 311 -28.63 0.13 8.79
N ALA A 312 -28.14 0.45 7.60
CA ALA A 312 -28.30 1.77 7.00
C ALA A 312 -29.80 1.95 6.71
N GLN A 313 -30.58 2.21 7.77
CA GLN A 313 -31.98 2.50 7.65
C GLN A 313 -32.10 3.72 6.76
N VAL A 314 -32.69 3.54 5.58
CA VAL A 314 -33.01 4.59 4.63
C VAL A 314 -33.81 5.72 5.30
N THR A 315 -34.42 5.48 6.46
CA THR A 315 -35.07 6.48 7.31
C THR A 315 -34.14 7.45 8.04
N GLN A 316 -32.82 7.24 8.05
CA GLN A 316 -31.82 8.14 8.63
C GLN A 316 -30.93 8.83 7.58
N ILE A 317 -31.19 8.59 6.30
CA ILE A 317 -30.57 9.23 5.12
C ILE A 317 -31.60 10.15 4.48
#